data_AF-A0A6P8CWR2-F1
#
_entry.id   AF-A0A6P8CWR2-F1
#
_cell.length_a   1.000
_cell.length_b   1.000
_cell.length_c   1.000
_cell.angle_alpha   90.00
_cell.angle_beta   90.00
_cell.angle_gamma   90.00
#
_symmetry.space_group_name_H-M   'P 1'
#
loop_
_entity.id
_entity.type
_entity.pdbx_description
1 polymer ?
#
loop_
_entity_poly.entity_id
_entity_poly.type
_entity_poly.pdbx_seq_one_letter_code
_entity_poly.pdbx_strand_id
1 'polypeptide(L)'
;MVRGKIQMKRIENATSRQVTFSKRRNGLLKKAYELSVLCDAEVAVIIFSQKGRLYEFASSDIRETIERYSRYAKDVQTYKRDMEYQVLHLKHETAEMERKIEILEVSQRKLLGQGLGSCSMEELHEMDSQLERSLSSVRARKAQLFNEQKRQLEAKEKLLLEENARLHAK
;
A
#
# COMPACT_ATOMS: atom_id res chain seq x y z
N MET A 1 -59.53 -4.94 -9.13
CA MET A 1 -58.91 -6.25 -9.44
C MET A 1 -57.51 -6.30 -8.85
N VAL A 2 -57.33 -7.05 -7.76
CA VAL A 2 -56.00 -7.27 -7.17
C VAL A 2 -55.23 -8.22 -8.09
N ARG A 3 -54.12 -7.73 -8.67
CA ARG A 3 -53.24 -8.49 -9.56
C ARG A 3 -52.42 -9.49 -8.74
N GLY A 4 -52.40 -10.76 -9.15
CA GLY A 4 -51.52 -11.78 -8.58
C GLY A 4 -50.04 -11.50 -8.84
N LYS A 5 -49.17 -12.11 -8.04
CA LYS A 5 -47.70 -12.05 -8.21
C LYS A 5 -47.31 -12.63 -9.56
N ILE A 6 -46.51 -11.89 -10.32
CA ILE A 6 -45.94 -12.36 -11.60
C ILE A 6 -44.49 -12.77 -11.42
N GLN A 7 -44.04 -13.78 -12.17
CA GLN A 7 -42.63 -14.20 -12.21
C GLN A 7 -41.78 -13.16 -12.96
N MET A 8 -40.53 -12.94 -12.54
CA MET A 8 -39.58 -12.05 -13.20
C MET A 8 -38.91 -12.74 -14.40
N LYS A 9 -39.69 -12.91 -15.46
CA LYS A 9 -39.24 -13.41 -16.77
C LYS A 9 -39.87 -12.60 -17.91
N ARG A 10 -39.39 -12.79 -19.13
CA ARG A 10 -39.95 -12.15 -20.32
C ARG A 10 -41.45 -12.50 -20.44
N ILE A 11 -42.28 -11.50 -20.72
CA ILE A 11 -43.71 -11.71 -21.01
C ILE A 11 -43.83 -12.10 -22.48
N GLU A 12 -44.27 -13.32 -22.79
CA GLU A 12 -44.32 -13.82 -24.17
C GLU A 12 -45.41 -13.16 -25.02
N ASN A 13 -46.61 -12.99 -24.46
CA ASN A 13 -47.71 -12.31 -25.16
C ASN A 13 -47.35 -10.85 -25.46
N ALA A 14 -47.31 -10.48 -26.74
CA ALA A 14 -46.87 -9.17 -27.20
C ALA A 14 -47.77 -8.02 -26.70
N THR A 15 -49.09 -8.21 -26.70
CA THR A 15 -50.06 -7.21 -26.23
C THR A 15 -49.92 -6.98 -24.73
N SER A 16 -49.86 -8.06 -23.93
CA SER A 16 -49.64 -7.97 -22.49
C SER A 16 -48.29 -7.35 -22.14
N ARG A 17 -47.25 -7.66 -22.92
CA ARG A 17 -45.91 -7.09 -22.78
C ARG A 17 -45.92 -5.58 -23.07
N GLN A 18 -46.59 -5.14 -24.13
CA GLN A 18 -46.70 -3.72 -24.47
C GLN A 18 -47.44 -2.92 -23.39
N VAL A 19 -48.57 -3.43 -22.91
CA VAL A 19 -49.34 -2.78 -21.83
C VAL A 19 -48.52 -2.72 -20.54
N THR A 20 -47.80 -3.80 -20.22
CA THR A 20 -46.96 -3.86 -19.02
C THR A 20 -45.76 -2.93 -19.14
N PHE A 21 -45.11 -2.85 -20.30
CA PHE A 21 -44.03 -1.92 -20.58
C PHE A 21 -44.49 -0.49 -20.34
N SER A 22 -45.60 -0.05 -20.94
CA SER A 22 -46.12 1.30 -20.76
C SER A 22 -46.39 1.64 -19.28
N LYS A 23 -46.99 0.72 -18.52
CA LYS A 23 -47.28 0.92 -17.10
C LYS A 23 -46.00 0.94 -16.24
N ARG A 24 -45.10 -0.02 -16.43
CA ARG A 24 -43.85 -0.12 -15.64
C ARG A 24 -42.86 0.99 -15.97
N ARG A 25 -42.72 1.34 -17.25
CA ARG A 25 -41.92 2.50 -17.69
C ARG A 25 -42.39 3.75 -16.97
N ASN A 26 -43.68 4.06 -17.04
CA ASN A 26 -44.22 5.24 -16.36
C ASN A 26 -44.03 5.18 -14.83
N GLY A 27 -44.19 4.00 -14.21
CA GLY A 27 -43.91 3.82 -12.79
C GLY A 27 -42.44 4.07 -12.42
N LEU A 28 -41.51 3.58 -13.24
CA LEU A 28 -40.07 3.79 -13.06
C LEU A 28 -39.71 5.28 -13.19
N LEU A 29 -40.22 5.96 -14.23
CA LEU A 29 -39.97 7.39 -14.43
C LEU A 29 -40.51 8.23 -13.26
N LYS A 30 -41.69 7.87 -12.72
CA LYS A 30 -42.23 8.53 -11.51
C LYS A 30 -41.32 8.33 -10.30
N LYS A 31 -40.79 7.12 -10.09
CA LYS A 31 -39.88 6.84 -8.98
C LYS A 31 -38.53 7.55 -9.13
N ALA A 32 -38.00 7.64 -10.34
CA ALA A 32 -36.80 8.41 -10.63
C ALA A 32 -36.99 9.90 -10.34
N TYR A 33 -38.13 10.46 -10.71
CA TYR A 33 -38.51 11.83 -10.39
C TYR A 33 -38.68 12.07 -8.89
N GLU A 34 -39.39 11.18 -8.19
CA GLU A 34 -39.53 11.25 -6.74
C GLU A 34 -38.16 11.25 -6.04
N LEU A 35 -37.25 10.36 -6.46
CA LEU A 35 -35.90 10.30 -5.90
C LEU A 35 -35.10 11.58 -6.16
N SER A 36 -35.15 12.12 -7.38
CA SER A 36 -34.43 13.35 -7.70
C SER A 36 -34.91 14.54 -6.87
N VAL A 37 -36.22 14.65 -6.66
CA VAL A 37 -36.81 15.75 -5.88
C VAL A 37 -36.61 15.55 -4.37
N LEU A 38 -36.84 14.36 -3.85
CA LEU A 38 -36.79 14.11 -2.39
C LEU A 38 -35.37 14.13 -1.82
N CYS A 39 -34.37 13.77 -2.62
CA CYS A 39 -32.99 13.61 -2.17
C CYS A 39 -32.01 14.57 -2.84
N ASP A 40 -32.50 15.54 -3.64
CA ASP A 40 -31.66 16.45 -4.44
C ASP A 40 -30.58 15.69 -5.25
N ALA A 41 -31.00 14.56 -5.81
CA ALA A 41 -30.11 13.65 -6.52
C ALA A 41 -30.26 13.84 -8.04
N GLU A 42 -29.15 13.90 -8.76
CA GLU A 42 -29.21 13.87 -10.21
C GLU A 42 -29.48 12.44 -10.71
N VAL A 43 -30.60 12.26 -11.42
CA VAL A 43 -31.07 10.96 -11.87
C VAL A 43 -31.40 11.03 -13.36
N ALA A 44 -30.82 10.11 -14.14
CA ALA A 44 -31.18 9.87 -15.54
C ALA A 44 -31.58 8.41 -15.77
N VAL A 45 -32.61 8.20 -16.58
CA VAL A 45 -33.14 6.88 -16.96
C VAL A 45 -33.29 6.84 -18.47
N ILE A 46 -32.65 5.88 -19.13
CA ILE A 46 -32.70 5.65 -20.58
C ILE A 46 -33.32 4.28 -20.83
N ILE A 47 -34.36 4.21 -21.66
CA ILE A 47 -35.10 2.98 -21.94
C ILE A 47 -35.32 2.86 -23.45
N PHE A 48 -34.71 1.85 -24.07
CA PHE A 48 -35.03 1.45 -25.43
C PHE A 48 -36.08 0.36 -25.43
N SER A 49 -37.19 0.60 -26.13
CA SER A 49 -38.19 -0.45 -26.35
C SER A 49 -37.69 -1.53 -27.32
N GLN A 50 -38.40 -2.66 -27.39
CA GLN A 50 -38.10 -3.73 -28.36
C GLN A 50 -38.08 -3.24 -29.82
N LYS A 51 -38.79 -2.15 -30.14
CA LYS A 51 -38.80 -1.53 -31.48
C LYS A 51 -37.73 -0.45 -31.66
N GLY A 52 -36.76 -0.35 -30.74
CA GLY A 52 -35.71 0.67 -30.77
C GLY A 52 -36.15 2.07 -30.35
N ARG A 53 -37.44 2.30 -30.06
CA ARG A 53 -37.91 3.62 -29.61
C ARG A 53 -37.32 3.98 -28.25
N LEU A 54 -36.68 5.15 -28.19
CA LEU A 54 -36.13 5.77 -27.00
C LEU A 54 -37.23 6.37 -26.13
N TYR A 55 -37.13 6.10 -24.83
CA TYR A 55 -37.86 6.78 -23.77
C TYR A 55 -36.86 7.16 -22.70
N GLU A 56 -36.84 8.41 -22.30
CA GLU A 56 -35.88 8.91 -21.34
C GLU A 56 -36.53 9.84 -20.32
N PHE A 57 -35.86 9.97 -19.19
CA PHE A 57 -36.12 10.94 -18.16
C PHE A 57 -34.77 11.36 -17.60
N ALA A 58 -34.60 12.65 -17.35
CA ALA A 58 -33.49 13.17 -16.59
C ALA A 58 -34.03 14.29 -15.69
N SER A 59 -33.49 14.40 -14.48
CA SER A 59 -33.76 15.53 -13.59
C SER A 59 -33.18 16.85 -14.10
N SER A 60 -32.14 16.77 -14.95
CA SER A 60 -31.40 17.85 -15.62
C SER A 60 -31.19 17.50 -17.12
N ASP A 61 -30.24 18.14 -17.82
CA ASP A 61 -29.87 17.74 -19.18
C ASP A 61 -29.21 16.35 -19.16
N ILE A 62 -29.83 15.39 -19.86
CA ILE A 62 -29.35 14.01 -19.93
C ILE A 62 -27.93 13.89 -20.49
N ARG A 63 -27.53 14.80 -21.38
CA ARG A 63 -26.18 14.82 -21.97
C ARG A 63 -25.15 15.16 -20.91
N GLU A 64 -25.43 16.13 -20.05
CA GLU A 64 -24.56 16.50 -18.93
C GLU A 64 -24.40 15.34 -17.96
N THR A 65 -25.50 14.62 -17.64
CA THR A 65 -25.44 13.44 -16.79
C THR A 65 -24.56 12.34 -17.41
N ILE A 66 -24.71 12.07 -18.70
CA ILE A 66 -23.90 11.08 -19.45
C ILE A 66 -22.43 11.50 -19.49
N GLU A 67 -22.14 12.77 -19.73
CA GLU A 67 -20.78 13.30 -19.72
C GLU A 67 -20.13 13.18 -18.35
N ARG A 68 -20.85 13.55 -17.28
CA ARG A 68 -20.36 13.43 -15.90
C ARG A 68 -20.06 11.98 -15.55
N TYR A 69 -20.95 11.06 -15.91
CA TYR A 69 -20.71 9.62 -15.73
C TYR A 69 -19.48 9.17 -16.52
N SER A 70 -19.33 9.60 -17.77
CA SER A 70 -18.20 9.23 -18.63
C SER A 70 -16.86 9.71 -18.08
N ARG A 71 -16.81 10.92 -17.49
CA ARG A 71 -15.62 11.45 -16.82
C ARG A 71 -15.28 10.62 -15.58
N TYR A 72 -16.25 10.41 -14.69
CA TYR A 72 -16.05 9.60 -13.48
C TYR A 72 -15.62 8.15 -13.80
N ALA A 73 -16.26 7.51 -14.78
CA ALA A 73 -15.90 6.16 -15.19
C ALA A 73 -14.46 6.06 -15.73
N LYS A 74 -14.00 7.08 -16.47
CA LYS A 74 -12.60 7.15 -16.95
C LYS A 74 -11.63 7.34 -15.78
N ASP A 75 -11.93 8.25 -14.85
CA ASP A 75 -11.08 8.52 -13.70
C ASP A 75 -10.94 7.28 -12.79
N VAL A 76 -12.02 6.53 -12.59
CA VAL A 76 -11.99 5.26 -11.84
C VAL A 76 -11.13 4.20 -12.55
N GLN A 77 -11.17 4.12 -13.87
CA GLN A 77 -10.35 3.17 -14.63
C GLN A 77 -8.86 3.56 -14.60
N THR A 78 -8.55 4.85 -14.72
CA THR A 78 -7.19 5.38 -14.56
C THR A 78 -6.66 5.07 -13.16
N TYR A 79 -7.43 5.38 -12.11
CA TYR A 79 -7.03 5.11 -10.72
C TYR A 79 -6.77 3.62 -10.46
N LYS A 80 -7.61 2.73 -11.00
CA LYS A 80 -7.39 1.28 -10.89
C LYS A 80 -6.11 0.84 -11.58
N ARG A 81 -5.85 1.35 -12.77
CA ARG A 81 -4.63 1.04 -13.54
C ARG A 81 -3.37 1.54 -12.83
N ASP A 82 -3.41 2.75 -12.30
CA ASP A 82 -2.27 3.33 -11.57
C ASP A 82 -1.99 2.57 -10.27
N MET A 83 -3.04 2.16 -9.55
CA MET A 83 -2.94 1.28 -8.38
C MET A 83 -2.33 -0.08 -8.74
N GLU A 84 -2.75 -0.70 -9.85
CA GLU A 84 -2.19 -1.97 -10.31
C GLU A 84 -0.70 -1.85 -10.65
N TYR A 85 -0.29 -0.76 -11.33
CA TYR A 85 1.13 -0.49 -11.59
C TYR A 85 1.92 -0.26 -10.31
N GLN A 86 1.37 0.49 -9.35
CA GLN A 86 2.05 0.74 -8.08
C GLN A 86 2.23 -0.53 -7.26
N VAL A 87 1.20 -1.40 -7.21
CA VAL A 87 1.28 -2.70 -6.54
C VAL A 87 2.31 -3.61 -7.21
N LEU A 88 2.38 -3.62 -8.56
CA LEU A 88 3.37 -4.38 -9.30
C LEU A 88 4.80 -3.89 -9.02
N HIS A 89 5.01 -2.57 -8.99
CA HIS A 89 6.29 -1.96 -8.66
C HIS A 89 6.74 -2.32 -7.24
N LEU A 90 5.88 -2.16 -6.24
CA LEU A 90 6.19 -2.50 -4.85
C LEU A 90 6.54 -3.98 -4.67
N LYS A 91 5.86 -4.88 -5.40
CA LYS A 91 6.21 -6.31 -5.40
C LYS A 91 7.62 -6.56 -5.95
N HIS A 92 7.99 -5.88 -7.03
CA HIS A 92 9.33 -6.00 -7.59
C HIS A 92 10.40 -5.49 -6.63
N GLU A 93 10.18 -4.33 -6.02
CA GLU A 93 11.08 -3.73 -5.04
C GLU A 93 11.24 -4.61 -3.80
N THR A 94 10.15 -5.20 -3.31
CA THR A 94 10.17 -6.15 -2.19
C THR A 94 11.02 -7.37 -2.53
N ALA A 95 10.82 -7.98 -3.71
CA ALA A 95 11.60 -9.14 -4.14
C ALA A 95 13.09 -8.82 -4.37
N GLU A 96 13.43 -7.58 -4.74
CA GLU A 96 14.82 -7.13 -4.81
C GLU A 96 15.44 -6.98 -3.42
N MET A 97 14.69 -6.42 -2.47
CA MET A 97 15.12 -6.25 -1.10
C MET A 97 15.34 -7.59 -0.39
N GLU A 98 14.43 -8.56 -0.59
CA GLU A 98 14.57 -9.92 -0.07
C GLU A 98 15.86 -10.59 -0.56
N ARG A 99 16.18 -10.49 -1.86
CA ARG A 99 17.44 -11.00 -2.40
C ARG A 99 18.67 -10.32 -1.78
N LYS A 100 18.63 -9.01 -1.55
CA LYS A 100 19.73 -8.28 -0.91
C LYS A 100 19.92 -8.73 0.54
N ILE A 101 18.83 -8.92 1.28
CA ILE A 101 18.86 -9.45 2.65
C ILE A 101 19.48 -10.84 2.66
N GLU A 102 19.04 -11.74 1.78
CA GLU A 102 19.58 -13.10 1.70
C GLU A 102 21.10 -13.11 1.45
N ILE A 103 21.58 -12.30 0.51
CA ILE A 103 23.02 -12.17 0.21
C ILE A 103 23.79 -11.65 1.44
N LEU A 104 23.26 -10.64 2.13
CA LEU A 104 23.88 -10.08 3.33
C LEU A 104 23.91 -11.08 4.49
N GLU A 105 22.84 -11.83 4.69
CA GLU A 105 22.76 -12.88 5.72
C GLU A 105 23.73 -14.02 5.43
N VAL A 106 23.85 -14.44 4.17
CA VAL A 106 24.87 -15.43 3.75
C VAL A 106 26.27 -14.91 4.05
N SER A 107 26.56 -13.66 3.67
CA SER A 107 27.86 -13.04 3.91
C SER A 107 28.18 -12.95 5.40
N GLN A 108 27.21 -12.52 6.23
CA GLN A 108 27.36 -12.47 7.68
C GLN A 108 27.65 -13.85 8.27
N ARG A 109 26.92 -14.90 7.85
CA ARG A 109 27.16 -16.27 8.30
C ARG A 109 28.57 -16.74 7.95
N LYS A 110 29.04 -16.46 6.73
CA LYS A 110 30.42 -16.78 6.32
C LYS A 110 31.45 -16.08 7.20
N LEU A 111 31.28 -14.78 7.49
CA LEU A 111 32.15 -14.03 8.41
C LEU A 111 32.15 -14.58 9.85
N LEU A 112 31.05 -15.21 10.27
CA LEU A 112 30.94 -15.91 11.56
C LEU A 112 31.51 -17.34 11.53
N GLY A 113 32.15 -17.74 10.42
CA GLY A 113 32.75 -19.06 10.25
C GLY A 113 31.75 -20.17 9.92
N GLN A 114 30.52 -19.84 9.55
CA GLN A 114 29.47 -20.81 9.23
C GLN A 114 29.35 -21.04 7.72
N GLY A 115 29.09 -22.28 7.30
CA GLY A 115 28.80 -22.59 5.90
C GLY A 115 29.98 -22.41 4.94
N LEU A 116 31.22 -22.48 5.43
CA LEU A 116 32.44 -22.27 4.64
C LEU A 116 32.73 -23.36 3.60
N GLY A 117 32.04 -24.51 3.66
CA GLY A 117 32.27 -25.63 2.74
C GLY A 117 31.97 -25.33 1.26
N SER A 118 31.26 -24.24 0.98
CA SER A 118 30.97 -23.77 -0.39
C SER A 118 31.86 -22.60 -0.85
N CYS A 119 32.80 -22.13 -0.03
CA CYS A 119 33.71 -21.06 -0.38
C CYS A 119 34.92 -21.56 -1.18
N SER A 120 35.40 -20.74 -2.11
CA SER A 120 36.69 -20.98 -2.76
C SER A 120 37.85 -20.61 -1.85
N MET A 121 39.06 -21.07 -2.19
CA MET A 121 40.26 -20.74 -1.42
C MET A 121 40.56 -19.23 -1.45
N GLU A 122 40.31 -18.58 -2.59
CA GLU A 122 40.47 -17.14 -2.75
C GLU A 122 39.47 -16.36 -1.88
N GLU A 123 38.20 -16.79 -1.84
CA GLU A 123 37.18 -16.19 -0.99
C GLU A 123 37.53 -16.30 0.50
N LEU A 124 38.02 -17.47 0.92
CA LEU A 124 38.45 -17.69 2.30
C LEU A 124 39.63 -16.80 2.67
N HIS A 125 40.61 -16.68 1.78
CA HIS A 125 41.80 -15.86 2.05
C HIS A 125 41.49 -14.36 2.12
N GLU A 126 40.59 -13.84 1.27
CA GLU A 126 40.16 -12.45 1.36
C GLU A 126 39.39 -12.17 2.65
N MET A 127 38.48 -13.08 3.04
CA MET A 127 37.73 -12.95 4.29
C MET A 127 38.65 -12.96 5.51
N ASP A 128 39.64 -13.87 5.55
CA ASP A 128 40.62 -13.95 6.61
C ASP A 128 41.43 -12.64 6.71
N SER A 129 41.97 -12.17 5.58
CA SER A 129 42.69 -10.90 5.48
C SER A 129 41.84 -9.70 5.92
N GLN A 130 40.53 -9.70 5.62
CA GLN A 130 39.61 -8.66 6.05
C GLN A 130 39.33 -8.71 7.56
N LEU A 131 39.16 -9.91 8.11
CA LEU A 131 38.93 -10.14 9.54
C LEU A 131 40.16 -9.75 10.37
N GLU A 132 41.37 -10.12 9.94
CA GLU A 132 42.61 -9.75 10.63
C GLU A 132 42.82 -8.23 10.69
N ARG A 133 42.60 -7.53 9.57
CA ARG A 133 42.67 -6.06 9.50
C ARG A 133 41.64 -5.41 10.44
N SER A 134 40.40 -5.89 10.39
CA SER A 134 39.31 -5.40 11.23
C SER A 134 39.58 -5.61 12.72
N LEU A 135 40.04 -6.82 13.09
CA LEU A 135 40.36 -7.19 14.46
C LEU A 135 41.51 -6.35 15.01
N SER A 136 42.55 -6.11 14.21
CA SER A 136 43.69 -5.27 14.58
C SER A 136 43.24 -3.83 14.88
N SER A 137 42.39 -3.26 14.03
CA SER A 137 41.81 -1.92 14.23
C SER A 137 40.96 -1.85 15.51
N VAL A 138 40.08 -2.82 15.73
CA VAL A 138 39.24 -2.90 16.94
C VAL A 138 40.09 -3.00 18.21
N ARG A 139 41.13 -3.85 18.20
CA ARG A 139 42.06 -4.00 19.34
C ARG A 139 42.82 -2.71 19.62
N ALA A 140 43.34 -2.05 18.58
CA ALA A 140 44.05 -0.77 18.73
C ALA A 140 43.14 0.31 19.34
N ARG A 141 41.89 0.42 18.85
CA ARG A 141 40.92 1.36 19.40
C ARG A 141 40.56 1.04 20.85
N LYS A 142 40.36 -0.24 21.19
CA LYS A 142 40.09 -0.68 22.56
C LYS A 142 41.23 -0.32 23.50
N ALA A 143 42.48 -0.55 23.09
CA ALA A 143 43.67 -0.19 23.88
C ALA A 143 43.78 1.34 24.10
N GLN A 144 43.50 2.13 23.07
CA GLN A 144 43.46 3.59 23.17
C GLN A 144 42.45 4.05 24.23
N LEU A 145 41.21 3.52 24.18
CA LEU A 145 40.15 3.89 25.11
C LEU A 145 40.49 3.49 26.56
N PHE A 146 41.07 2.31 26.78
CA PHE A 146 41.50 1.90 28.12
C PHE A 146 42.63 2.77 28.67
N ASN A 147 43.58 3.17 27.84
CA ASN A 147 44.64 4.09 28.25
C ASN A 147 44.08 5.47 28.62
N GLU A 148 43.08 5.95 27.88
CA GLU A 148 42.40 7.20 28.19
C GLU A 148 41.64 7.12 29.52
N GLN A 149 40.87 6.06 29.75
CA GLN A 149 40.18 5.83 31.02
C GLN A 149 41.14 5.72 32.20
N LYS A 150 42.27 5.01 32.02
CA LYS A 150 43.31 4.90 33.04
C LYS A 150 43.83 6.28 33.46
N ARG A 151 44.19 7.12 32.49
CA ARG A 151 44.67 8.49 32.77
C ARG A 151 43.64 9.35 33.50
N GLN A 152 42.36 9.22 33.13
CA GLN A 152 41.28 9.95 33.80
C GLN A 152 41.13 9.52 35.27
N LEU A 153 41.23 8.21 35.55
CA LEU A 153 41.16 7.68 36.90
C LEU A 153 42.37 8.11 37.75
N GLU A 154 43.59 8.04 37.20
CA GLU A 154 44.81 8.50 37.88
C GLU A 154 44.73 10.00 38.23
N ALA A 155 44.22 10.83 37.31
CA ALA A 155 44.01 12.26 37.57
C ALA A 155 42.96 12.49 38.68
N LYS A 156 41.86 11.73 38.67
CA LYS A 156 40.81 11.83 39.69
C LYS A 156 41.32 11.38 41.06
N GLU A 157 42.09 10.30 41.13
CA GLU A 157 42.72 9.81 42.35
C GLU A 157 43.58 10.91 42.98
N LYS A 158 44.42 11.56 42.17
CA LYS A 158 45.27 12.67 42.63
C LYS A 158 44.44 13.83 43.21
N LEU A 159 43.38 14.25 42.53
CA LEU A 159 42.51 15.33 43.01
C LEU A 159 41.82 14.98 44.33
N LEU A 160 41.33 13.75 44.47
CA LEU A 160 40.68 13.29 45.69
C LEU A 160 41.67 13.21 46.86
N LEU A 161 42.92 12.81 46.62
CA LEU A 161 43.97 12.82 47.64
C LEU A 161 44.26 14.25 48.13
N GLU A 162 44.36 15.20 47.20
CA GLU A 162 44.56 16.62 47.53
C GLU A 162 43.37 17.20 48.33
N GLU A 163 42.13 16.87 47.93
CA GLU A 163 40.92 17.31 48.63
C GLU A 163 40.81 16.72 50.04
N ASN A 164 41.06 15.41 50.19
CA ASN A 164 41.06 14.74 51.50
C ASN A 164 42.09 15.36 52.45
N ALA A 165 43.31 15.64 51.96
CA ALA A 165 44.33 16.32 52.75
C ALA A 165 43.86 17.70 53.24
N ARG A 166 43.16 18.46 52.40
CA ARG A 166 42.59 19.76 52.78
C ARG A 166 41.47 19.64 53.82
N LEU A 167 40.60 18.64 53.69
CA LEU A 167 39.51 18.42 54.64
C LEU A 167 40.02 17.99 56.02
N HIS A 168 41.08 17.15 56.08
CA HIS A 168 41.71 16.76 57.34
C HIS A 168 42.41 17.91 58.08
N ALA A 169 42.74 18.99 57.38
CA ALA A 169 43.37 20.18 57.96
C ALA A 169 42.37 21.20 58.55
N LYS A 170 41.07 20.91 58.53
CA LYS A 170 39.99 21.77 59.02
C LYS A 170 39.35 21.17 60.27
#